data_AF-A0A378AVD8-F1
#
_entry.id   AF-A0A378AVD8-F1
#
_cell.length_a   1.000
_cell.length_b   1.000
_cell.length_c   1.000
_cell.angle_alpha   90.00
_cell.angle_beta   90.00
_cell.angle_gamma   90.00
#
_symmetry.space_group_name_H-M   'P 1'
#
loop_
_entity.id
_entity.type
_entity.pdbx_description
1 polymer ?
#
loop_
_entity_poly.entity_id
_entity_poly.type
_entity_poly.pdbx_seq_one_letter_code
_entity_poly.pdbx_strand_id
1 'polypeptide(L)'
;MPQGTPVLAVGDGEVVVAKRSGAAGYYVAIRHGRTYTTRYMHLRKLLVKPGQKVKRGDRIALSGNTGRSTGPHLHYEVWINQQAVNPLTAKLPRTEGLSGSDRTDYLAQVKEVVPQLRFD
;
A
#
# COMPACT_ATOMS: atom_id res chain seq x y z
N MET A 1 15.17 8.07 -9.25
CA MET A 1 14.06 8.73 -9.99
C MET A 1 14.25 10.22 -9.90
N PRO A 2 13.99 11.02 -10.97
CA PRO A 2 14.09 12.48 -10.88
C PRO A 2 13.19 13.05 -9.79
N GLN A 3 13.50 14.24 -9.28
CA GLN A 3 12.59 14.94 -8.37
C GLN A 3 11.37 15.46 -9.14
N GLY A 4 10.17 15.38 -8.55
CA GLY A 4 8.94 15.80 -9.19
C GLY A 4 8.18 14.74 -9.98
N THR A 5 8.72 13.55 -10.15
CA THR A 5 7.99 12.37 -10.64
C THR A 5 6.75 12.12 -9.76
N PRO A 6 5.56 11.98 -10.35
CA PRO A 6 4.36 11.62 -9.60
C PRO A 6 4.51 10.28 -8.88
N VAL A 7 4.13 10.25 -7.61
CA VAL A 7 4.05 9.02 -6.80
C VAL A 7 2.59 8.66 -6.65
N LEU A 8 2.25 7.40 -6.94
CA LEU A 8 0.88 6.90 -6.98
C LEU A 8 0.59 5.94 -5.81
N ALA A 9 -0.66 5.94 -5.34
CA ALA A 9 -1.15 4.91 -4.42
C ALA A 9 -1.20 3.56 -5.14
N VAL A 10 -0.64 2.52 -4.53
CA VAL A 10 -0.61 1.16 -5.13
C VAL A 10 -1.94 0.41 -4.96
N GLY A 11 -2.78 0.87 -4.05
CA GLY A 11 -4.06 0.24 -3.71
C GLY A 11 -5.00 1.24 -3.06
N ASP A 12 -6.28 0.87 -3.01
CA ASP A 12 -7.31 1.66 -2.33
C ASP A 12 -7.03 1.71 -0.83
N GLY A 13 -7.28 2.85 -0.19
CA GLY A 13 -7.02 2.97 1.24
C GLY A 13 -7.28 4.35 1.81
N GLU A 14 -6.78 4.53 3.02
CA GLU A 14 -6.89 5.77 3.78
C GLU A 14 -5.48 6.24 4.17
N VAL A 15 -5.19 7.52 3.92
CA VAL A 15 -3.95 8.15 4.33
C VAL A 15 -3.94 8.25 5.86
N VAL A 16 -3.05 7.49 6.50
CA VAL A 16 -2.90 7.52 7.97
C VAL A 16 -1.80 8.50 8.40
N VAL A 17 -0.83 8.78 7.52
CA VAL A 17 0.21 9.77 7.77
C VAL A 17 0.52 10.54 6.50
N ALA A 18 0.66 11.86 6.62
CA ALA A 18 1.25 12.72 5.61
C ALA A 18 1.96 13.88 6.33
N LYS A 19 3.27 13.75 6.57
CA LYS A 19 4.06 14.75 7.31
C LYS A 19 5.55 14.67 6.97
N ARG A 20 6.33 15.61 7.49
CA ARG A 20 7.80 15.53 7.51
C ARG A 20 8.27 14.78 8.76
N SER A 21 9.25 13.91 8.58
CA SER A 21 9.99 13.22 9.64
C SER A 21 11.50 13.32 9.35
N GLY A 22 12.34 13.03 10.34
CA GLY A 22 13.80 13.16 10.26
C GLY A 22 14.39 12.38 9.08
N ALA A 23 14.69 11.10 9.29
CA ALA A 23 15.33 10.27 8.26
C ALA A 23 14.43 10.06 7.03
N ALA A 24 13.12 9.92 7.22
CA ALA A 24 12.18 9.66 6.12
C ALA A 24 11.90 10.90 5.24
N GLY A 25 12.24 12.11 5.68
CA GLY A 25 11.85 13.33 4.99
C GLY A 25 10.34 13.52 4.98
N TYR A 26 9.79 14.12 3.92
CA TYR A 26 8.36 14.08 3.70
C TYR A 26 7.94 12.66 3.33
N TYR A 27 6.93 12.14 4.03
CA TYR A 27 6.43 10.81 3.76
C TYR A 27 4.91 10.71 3.88
N VAL A 28 4.36 9.76 3.14
CA VAL A 28 2.96 9.35 3.18
C VAL A 28 2.90 7.90 3.64
N ALA A 29 1.94 7.57 4.51
CA ALA A 29 1.58 6.20 4.82
C ALA A 29 0.08 6.00 4.54
N ILE A 30 -0.25 4.93 3.81
CA ILE A 30 -1.62 4.57 3.44
C ILE A 30 -1.95 3.21 4.02
N ARG A 31 -3.05 3.13 4.76
CA ARG A 31 -3.61 1.87 5.26
C ARG A 31 -4.58 1.31 4.23
N HIS A 32 -4.37 0.06 3.84
CA HIS A 32 -5.22 -0.67 2.90
C HIS A 32 -5.95 -1.79 3.67
N GLY A 33 -7.20 -1.51 4.06
CA GLY A 33 -7.98 -2.41 4.91
C GLY A 33 -7.36 -2.58 6.30
N ARG A 34 -7.45 -3.79 6.86
CA ARG A 34 -6.97 -4.10 8.22
C ARG A 34 -5.51 -4.57 8.26
N THR A 35 -5.03 -5.14 7.17
CA THR A 35 -3.82 -5.98 7.16
C THR A 35 -2.61 -5.24 6.58
N TYR A 36 -2.84 -4.37 5.59
CA TYR A 36 -1.76 -3.82 4.76
C TYR A 36 -1.55 -2.34 5.02
N THR A 37 -0.30 -1.90 4.98
CA THR A 37 0.07 -0.49 4.98
C THR A 37 1.23 -0.27 4.01
N THR A 38 1.19 0.81 3.25
CA THR A 38 2.29 1.20 2.37
C THR A 38 2.87 2.53 2.81
N ARG A 39 4.17 2.70 2.63
CA ARG A 39 4.87 3.95 2.95
C ARG A 39 5.68 4.44 1.78
N TYR A 40 5.70 5.75 1.61
CA TYR A 40 6.37 6.47 0.54
C TYR A 40 7.19 7.58 1.15
N MET A 41 8.53 7.52 1.05
CA MET A 41 9.43 8.44 1.74
C MET A 41 10.30 9.24 0.76
N HIS A 42 11.11 10.15 1.31
CA HIS A 42 12.00 11.06 0.59
C HIS A 42 11.27 11.99 -0.40
N LEU A 43 9.99 12.26 -0.17
CA LEU A 43 9.15 13.04 -1.07
C LEU A 43 9.55 14.53 -1.05
N ARG A 44 9.22 15.28 -2.10
CA ARG A 44 9.40 16.75 -2.11
C ARG A 44 8.13 17.50 -1.73
N LYS A 45 6.96 16.93 -2.08
CA LYS A 45 5.66 17.57 -1.90
C LYS A 45 4.60 16.50 -1.63
N LEU A 46 3.79 16.74 -0.61
CA LEU A 46 2.62 15.94 -0.27
C LEU A 46 1.41 16.52 -1.00
N LEU A 47 0.58 15.68 -1.61
CA LEU A 47 -0.65 16.10 -2.30
C LEU A 47 -1.92 15.64 -1.55
N VAL A 48 -1.73 14.94 -0.42
CA VAL A 48 -2.79 14.35 0.39
C VAL A 48 -2.60 14.69 1.86
N LYS A 49 -3.67 14.53 2.64
CA LYS A 49 -3.70 14.78 4.09
C LYS A 49 -4.17 13.55 4.87
N PRO A 50 -3.84 13.42 6.17
CA PRO A 50 -4.36 12.33 7.00
C PRO A 50 -5.90 12.29 6.99
N GLY A 51 -6.46 11.09 7.00
CA GLY A 51 -7.91 10.82 6.89
C GLY A 51 -8.46 10.83 5.46
N GLN A 52 -7.67 11.23 4.46
CA GLN A 52 -8.11 11.23 3.07
C GLN A 52 -8.20 9.81 2.51
N LYS A 53 -9.34 9.47 1.90
CA LYS A 53 -9.48 8.23 1.11
C LYS A 53 -8.83 8.40 -0.26
N VAL A 54 -8.13 7.37 -0.71
CA VAL A 54 -7.44 7.32 -2.01
C VAL A 54 -7.76 6.01 -2.71
N LYS A 55 -7.78 6.05 -4.03
CA LYS A 55 -7.89 4.88 -4.90
C LYS A 55 -6.54 4.49 -5.46
N ARG A 56 -6.41 3.23 -5.87
CA ARG A 56 -5.27 2.75 -6.65
C ARG A 56 -5.06 3.67 -7.86
N GLY A 57 -3.83 4.14 -8.03
CA GLY A 57 -3.43 5.04 -9.12
C GLY A 57 -3.58 6.53 -8.79
N ASP A 58 -4.18 6.91 -7.65
CA ASP A 58 -4.26 8.31 -7.26
C ASP A 58 -2.89 8.91 -7.00
N ARG A 59 -2.68 10.14 -7.44
CA ARG A 59 -1.43 10.89 -7.19
C ARG A 59 -1.41 11.37 -5.75
N ILE A 60 -0.49 10.84 -4.96
CA ILE A 60 -0.42 11.12 -3.52
C ILE A 60 0.69 12.10 -3.15
N ALA A 61 1.74 12.16 -3.97
CA ALA A 61 2.91 12.99 -3.71
C ALA A 61 3.77 13.18 -4.98
N LEU A 62 4.81 13.99 -4.83
CA LEU A 62 5.89 14.11 -5.80
C LEU A 62 7.21 13.62 -5.20
N SER A 63 7.98 12.87 -6.00
CA SER A 63 9.31 12.41 -5.67
C SER A 63 10.25 13.53 -5.25
N GLY A 64 11.22 13.21 -4.40
CA GLY A 64 12.18 14.19 -3.90
C GLY A 64 13.50 13.59 -3.50
N ASN A 65 14.17 14.31 -2.60
CA ASN A 65 15.42 13.91 -1.96
C ASN A 65 15.46 14.42 -0.51
N THR A 66 14.33 14.42 0.19
CA THR A 66 14.26 14.95 1.57
C THR A 66 14.58 13.88 2.61
N GLY A 67 15.00 14.33 3.80
CA GLY A 67 15.44 13.43 4.86
C GLY A 67 16.86 12.92 4.62
N ARG A 68 17.15 11.71 5.11
CA ARG A 68 18.45 11.08 4.95
C ARG A 68 18.48 10.25 3.66
N SER A 69 18.94 10.86 2.58
CA SER A 69 19.00 10.27 1.25
C SER A 69 20.29 10.71 0.54
N THR A 70 20.90 9.82 -0.23
CA THR A 70 22.13 10.09 -1.00
C THR A 70 21.85 10.75 -2.35
N GLY A 71 20.63 10.62 -2.87
CA GLY A 71 20.21 11.21 -4.13
C GLY A 71 18.74 10.94 -4.44
N PRO A 72 18.15 11.59 -5.46
CA PRO A 72 16.71 11.49 -5.74
C PRO A 72 16.23 10.06 -6.03
N HIS A 73 15.39 9.51 -5.13
CA HIS A 73 14.80 8.18 -5.25
C HIS A 73 13.48 8.04 -4.47
N LEU A 74 12.77 6.92 -4.66
CA LEU A 74 11.63 6.53 -3.82
C LEU A 74 12.07 5.46 -2.87
N HIS A 75 11.90 5.71 -1.58
CA HIS A 75 11.88 4.62 -0.61
C HIS A 75 10.43 4.20 -0.40
N TYR A 76 10.12 2.98 -0.83
CA TYR A 76 8.79 2.40 -0.81
C TYR A 76 8.80 1.16 0.09
N GLU A 77 7.82 1.08 0.99
CA GLU A 77 7.68 -0.05 1.91
C GLU A 77 6.28 -0.63 1.83
N VAL A 78 6.20 -1.94 2.01
CA VAL A 78 4.96 -2.67 2.27
C VAL A 78 5.04 -3.28 3.65
N TRP A 79 3.96 -3.12 4.41
CA TRP A 79 3.81 -3.63 5.75
C TRP A 79 2.59 -4.56 5.78
N ILE A 80 2.76 -5.77 6.30
CA ILE A 80 1.70 -6.75 6.52
C ILE A 80 1.66 -7.01 8.02
N ASN A 81 0.50 -6.80 8.66
CA ASN A 81 0.34 -6.99 10.10
C ASN A 81 1.42 -6.26 10.93
N GLN A 82 1.71 -5.01 10.55
CA GLN A 82 2.71 -4.15 11.20
C GLN A 82 4.17 -4.63 11.08
N GLN A 83 4.46 -5.60 10.21
CA GLN A 83 5.83 -6.02 9.88
C GLN A 83 6.18 -5.61 8.46
N ALA A 84 7.36 -5.02 8.27
CA ALA A 84 7.88 -4.69 6.95
C ALA A 84 8.22 -5.97 6.18
N VAL A 85 7.74 -6.09 4.94
CA VAL A 85 7.99 -7.22 4.07
C VAL A 85 8.64 -6.76 2.77
N ASN A 86 9.34 -7.65 2.08
CA ASN A 86 9.88 -7.35 0.76
C ASN A 86 8.70 -7.21 -0.25
N PRO A 87 8.49 -6.02 -0.85
CA PRO A 87 7.36 -5.81 -1.76
C PRO A 87 7.40 -6.67 -3.02
N LEU A 88 8.56 -7.17 -3.43
CA LEU A 88 8.75 -7.95 -4.66
C LEU A 88 8.42 -9.43 -4.49
N THR A 89 8.54 -9.95 -3.27
CA THR A 89 8.35 -11.39 -2.99
C THR A 89 7.13 -11.68 -2.12
N ALA A 90 6.57 -10.67 -1.45
CA ALA A 90 5.38 -10.83 -0.63
C ALA A 90 4.18 -11.29 -1.48
N LYS A 91 3.41 -12.24 -0.94
CA LYS A 91 2.11 -12.65 -1.53
C LYS A 91 1.09 -11.54 -1.27
N LEU A 92 0.93 -10.66 -2.24
CA LEU A 92 -0.05 -9.56 -2.22
C LEU A 92 -1.33 -9.95 -2.96
N PRO A 93 -2.50 -9.41 -2.55
CA PRO A 93 -3.75 -9.68 -3.23
C PRO A 93 -3.65 -9.24 -4.69
N ARG A 94 -3.99 -10.15 -5.60
CA ARG A 94 -4.02 -9.89 -7.04
C ARG A 94 -5.43 -9.47 -7.44
N THR A 95 -5.53 -8.50 -8.35
CA THR A 95 -6.81 -8.10 -8.97
C THR A 95 -7.29 -9.09 -10.02
N GLU A 96 -6.43 -10.00 -10.47
CA GLU A 96 -6.78 -11.07 -11.40
C GLU A 96 -7.70 -12.07 -10.71
N GLY A 97 -8.73 -12.53 -11.41
CA GLY A 97 -9.61 -13.58 -10.90
C GLY A 97 -8.84 -14.88 -10.64
N LEU A 98 -9.23 -15.62 -9.60
CA LEU A 98 -8.65 -16.93 -9.33
C LEU A 98 -8.85 -17.85 -10.54
N SER A 99 -7.81 -18.56 -10.94
CA SER A 99 -7.81 -19.52 -12.05
C SER A 99 -7.11 -20.81 -11.63
N GLY A 100 -7.32 -21.89 -12.39
CA GLY A 100 -6.68 -23.18 -12.13
C GLY A 100 -7.01 -23.76 -10.74
N SER A 101 -5.97 -24.30 -10.07
CA SER A 101 -6.06 -24.89 -8.74
C SER A 101 -6.58 -23.92 -7.69
N ASP A 102 -6.11 -22.67 -7.71
CA ASP A 102 -6.47 -21.66 -6.71
C ASP A 102 -7.99 -21.38 -6.69
N ARG A 103 -8.62 -21.42 -7.87
CA ARG A 103 -10.08 -21.28 -7.98
C ARG A 103 -10.80 -22.50 -7.41
N THR A 104 -10.32 -23.70 -7.72
CA THR A 104 -10.92 -24.95 -7.25
C THR A 104 -10.85 -25.06 -5.73
N ASP A 105 -9.69 -24.76 -5.14
CA ASP A 105 -9.46 -24.78 -3.70
C ASP A 105 -10.34 -23.75 -2.98
N TYR A 106 -10.46 -22.55 -3.53
CA TYR A 106 -11.35 -21.52 -3.01
C TYR A 106 -12.82 -21.98 -3.02
N LEU A 107 -13.29 -22.57 -4.12
CA LEU A 107 -14.67 -23.07 -4.22
C LEU A 107 -14.94 -24.23 -3.24
N ALA A 108 -13.95 -25.09 -3.01
CA ALA A 108 -14.05 -26.14 -1.99
C ALA A 108 -14.20 -25.54 -0.59
N GLN A 109 -13.39 -24.54 -0.25
CA GLN A 109 -13.48 -23.83 1.03
C GLN A 109 -14.83 -23.10 1.21
N VAL A 110 -15.34 -22.46 0.15
CA VAL A 110 -16.65 -21.80 0.16
C VAL A 110 -17.77 -22.81 0.47
N LYS A 111 -17.71 -24.01 -0.11
CA LYS A 111 -18.71 -25.07 0.13
C LYS A 111 -18.76 -25.50 1.60
N GLU A 112 -17.63 -25.47 2.30
CA GLU A 112 -17.53 -25.82 3.71
C GLU A 112 -18.00 -24.69 4.64
N VAL A 113 -17.65 -23.45 4.32
CA VAL A 113 -17.84 -22.29 5.20
C VAL A 113 -19.25 -21.68 5.07
N VAL A 114 -19.81 -21.60 3.86
CA VAL A 114 -21.11 -20.94 3.63
C VAL A 114 -22.26 -21.53 4.45
N PRO A 115 -22.39 -22.87 4.61
CA PRO A 115 -23.42 -23.45 5.47
C PRO A 115 -23.32 -23.00 6.93
N GLN A 116 -22.12 -22.75 7.45
CA GLN A 116 -21.88 -22.33 8.84
C GLN A 116 -22.22 -20.86 9.10
N LEU A 117 -22.35 -20.06 8.03
CA LEU A 117 -22.74 -18.65 8.09
C LEU A 117 -24.25 -18.46 7.97
N ARG A 118 -25.01 -19.55 7.78
CA ARG A 118 -26.47 -19.52 7.87
C ARG A 118 -26.85 -19.66 9.33
N PHE A 119 -27.31 -18.56 9.90
CA PHE A 119 -27.95 -18.54 11.22
C PHE A 119 -29.45 -18.77 10.96
N ASP A 120 -29.87 -20.02 11.09
CA ASP A 120 -31.30 -20.34 11.18
C ASP A 120 -31.86 -19.88 12.54
#